data_AF-A0A0E0KC43-F1
#
_entry.id   AF-A0A0E0KC43-F1
#
_cell.length_a   1.000
_cell.length_b   1.000
_cell.length_c   1.000
_cell.angle_alpha   90.00
_cell.angle_beta   90.00
_cell.angle_gamma   90.00
#
_symmetry.space_group_name_H-M   'P 1'
#
loop_
_entity.id
_entity.type
_entity.pdbx_description
1 polymer ?
#
loop_
_entity_poly.entity_id
_entity_poly.type
_entity_poly.pdbx_seq_one_letter_code
_entity_poly.pdbx_strand_id
1 'polypeptide(L)'
;MAGLLGADDVVTAVTGIGAAIRGLDDGVLDDAGGWFQKITSLLPHRPMSIGGLPRYAVYDTDFGLGRPRKVELLSIDKTPGTVSMAEGRDGHGGVEIGVALPEAEMAQFSSCFAAGLKQL
;
A
#
# COMPACT_ATOMS: atom_id res chain seq x y z
N MET A 1 4.25 16.77 12.87
CA MET A 1 3.88 15.36 12.65
C MET A 1 4.85 14.47 13.42
N ALA A 2 4.72 14.45 14.75
CA ALA A 2 5.56 13.62 15.62
C ALA A 2 4.58 12.74 16.41
N GLY A 3 4.53 11.44 16.09
CA GLY A 3 3.63 10.49 16.78
C GLY A 3 3.17 9.31 15.93
N LEU A 4 4.01 8.78 15.03
CA LEU A 4 3.68 7.54 14.30
C LEU A 4 4.95 6.69 14.03
N LEU A 5 5.82 6.60 15.03
CA LEU A 5 7.11 5.89 14.92
C LEU A 5 7.39 4.99 16.14
N GLY A 6 6.47 4.87 17.09
CA GLY A 6 6.55 3.91 18.18
C GLY A 6 5.99 2.54 17.79
N ALA A 7 6.47 1.47 18.43
CA ALA A 7 5.94 0.11 18.22
C ALA A 7 4.41 0.04 18.47
N ASP A 8 3.92 0.81 19.44
CA ASP A 8 2.49 0.91 19.78
C ASP A 8 1.65 1.56 18.66
N ASP A 9 2.25 2.45 17.85
CA ASP A 9 1.57 3.14 16.75
C ASP A 9 1.32 2.18 15.59
N VAL A 10 2.29 1.33 15.25
CA VAL A 10 2.17 0.31 14.20
C VAL A 10 1.14 -0.75 14.60
N VAL A 11 1.15 -1.19 15.87
CA VAL A 11 0.15 -2.13 16.39
C VAL A 11 -1.26 -1.55 16.30
N THR A 12 -1.42 -0.27 16.63
CA THR A 12 -2.70 0.44 16.50
C THR A 12 -3.17 0.49 15.04
N ALA A 13 -2.27 0.82 14.11
CA ALA A 13 -2.59 0.84 12.68
C ALA A 13 -3.01 -0.55 12.15
N VAL A 14 -2.24 -1.59 12.46
CA VAL A 14 -2.56 -2.98 12.06
C VAL A 14 -3.89 -3.43 12.64
N THR A 15 -4.16 -3.11 13.91
CA THR A 15 -5.43 -3.46 14.58
C THR A 15 -6.61 -2.77 13.90
N GLY A 16 -6.48 -1.47 13.59
CA GLY A 16 -7.50 -0.71 12.89
C GLY A 16 -7.79 -1.26 11.49
N ILE A 17 -6.76 -1.54 10.70
CA ILE A 17 -6.90 -2.14 9.36
C ILE A 17 -7.56 -3.52 9.45
N GLY A 18 -7.10 -4.38 10.36
CA GLY A 18 -7.66 -5.72 10.52
C GLY A 18 -9.12 -5.71 10.99
N ALA A 19 -9.49 -4.78 11.87
CA ALA A 19 -10.89 -4.58 12.27
C ALA A 19 -11.75 -4.10 11.10
N ALA A 20 -11.25 -3.14 10.29
CA ALA A 20 -11.96 -2.66 9.11
C ALA A 20 -12.19 -3.77 8.07
N ILE A 21 -11.21 -4.66 7.86
CA ILE A 21 -11.35 -5.80 6.94
C ILE A 21 -12.38 -6.80 7.46
N ARG A 22 -12.32 -7.18 8.75
CA ARG A 22 -13.31 -8.10 9.35
C ARG A 22 -14.73 -7.54 9.34
N GLY A 23 -14.87 -6.21 9.43
CA GLY A 23 -16.17 -5.55 9.29
C GLY A 23 -16.82 -5.72 7.90
N LEU A 24 -16.11 -6.29 6.93
CA LEU A 24 -16.65 -6.62 5.60
C LEU A 24 -17.19 -8.05 5.49
N ASP A 25 -17.07 -8.87 6.54
CA ASP A 25 -17.46 -10.30 6.52
C ASP A 25 -18.96 -10.50 6.25
N ASP A 26 -19.80 -9.54 6.64
CA ASP A 26 -21.25 -9.58 6.42
C ASP A 26 -21.66 -9.22 4.98
N GLY A 27 -20.75 -8.68 4.17
CA GLY A 27 -21.00 -8.35 2.76
C GLY A 27 -20.14 -7.21 2.24
N VAL A 28 -19.21 -7.52 1.32
CA VAL A 28 -18.29 -6.52 0.73
C VAL A 28 -19.03 -5.45 -0.10
N LEU A 29 -20.21 -5.78 -0.62
CA LEU A 29 -21.01 -4.90 -1.50
C LEU A 29 -22.27 -4.33 -0.84
N ASP A 30 -22.52 -4.65 0.43
CA ASP A 30 -23.77 -4.27 1.11
C ASP A 30 -23.98 -2.76 1.21
N ASP A 31 -22.89 -1.98 1.06
CA ASP A 31 -22.89 -0.52 1.07
C ASP A 31 -22.32 0.08 -0.24
N ALA A 32 -22.34 -0.69 -1.34
CA ALA A 32 -21.74 -0.29 -2.61
C ALA A 32 -22.36 1.00 -3.19
N GLY A 33 -23.63 1.27 -2.87
CA GLY A 33 -24.34 2.49 -3.30
C GLY A 33 -23.81 3.79 -2.67
N GLY A 34 -23.10 3.71 -1.54
CA GLY A 34 -22.53 4.85 -0.81
C GLY A 34 -21.01 5.00 -0.92
N TRP A 35 -20.33 4.06 -1.59
CA TRP A 35 -18.86 3.98 -1.67
C TRP A 35 -18.21 5.27 -2.19
N PHE A 36 -18.79 5.88 -3.22
CA PHE A 36 -18.25 7.11 -3.80
C PHE A 36 -18.34 8.27 -2.83
N GLN A 37 -19.48 8.44 -2.14
CA GLN A 37 -19.65 9.45 -1.09
C GLN A 37 -18.67 9.21 0.06
N LYS A 38 -18.47 7.95 0.44
CA LYS A 38 -17.51 7.57 1.49
C LYS A 38 -16.08 7.96 1.11
N ILE A 39 -15.58 7.60 -0.08
CA ILE A 39 -14.24 8.03 -0.53
C ILE A 39 -14.14 9.55 -0.56
N THR A 40 -15.10 10.23 -1.18
CA THR A 40 -15.02 11.68 -1.35
C THR A 40 -15.01 12.42 -0.01
N SER A 41 -15.73 11.92 1.00
CA SER A 41 -15.68 12.45 2.37
C SER A 41 -14.31 12.29 3.04
N LEU A 42 -13.49 11.32 2.63
CA LEU A 42 -12.16 11.07 3.18
C LEU A 42 -11.09 11.94 2.53
N LEU A 43 -11.29 12.46 1.32
CA LEU A 43 -10.29 13.25 0.58
C LEU A 43 -9.68 14.42 1.38
N PRO A 44 -10.45 15.20 2.17
CA PRO A 44 -9.87 16.26 3.01
C PRO A 44 -8.88 15.76 4.07
N HIS A 45 -8.97 14.47 4.44
CA HIS A 45 -8.15 13.83 5.46
C HIS A 45 -6.90 13.14 4.89
N ARG A 46 -6.57 13.36 3.61
CA ARG A 46 -5.39 12.79 2.92
C ARG A 46 -5.32 11.26 3.11
N PRO A 47 -6.32 10.53 2.60
CA PRO A 47 -6.39 9.10 2.80
C PRO A 47 -5.21 8.42 2.11
N MET A 48 -4.75 7.32 2.70
CA MET A 48 -3.80 6.41 2.05
C MET A 48 -4.57 5.33 1.29
N SER A 49 -4.02 4.89 0.16
CA SER A 49 -4.59 3.77 -0.60
C SER A 49 -3.50 2.83 -1.10
N ILE A 50 -3.90 1.60 -1.46
CA ILE A 50 -2.99 0.59 -1.99
C ILE A 50 -3.44 0.20 -3.39
N GLY A 51 -2.55 0.32 -4.36
CA GLY A 51 -2.73 -0.16 -5.72
C GLY A 51 -2.06 -1.53 -5.92
N GLY A 52 -2.83 -2.52 -6.35
CA GLY A 52 -2.33 -3.88 -6.59
C GLY A 52 -2.45 -4.81 -5.38
N LEU A 53 -2.00 -6.05 -5.57
CA LEU A 53 -2.06 -7.09 -4.57
C LEU A 53 -0.95 -8.11 -4.84
N PRO A 54 -0.24 -8.64 -3.83
CA PRO A 54 0.78 -9.68 -4.05
C PRO A 54 0.23 -10.95 -4.72
N ARG A 55 -1.09 -11.17 -4.69
CA ARG A 55 -1.73 -12.30 -5.36
C ARG A 55 -1.95 -12.08 -6.86
N TYR A 56 -1.69 -10.88 -7.39
CA TYR A 56 -1.83 -10.62 -8.82
C TYR A 56 -0.72 -11.27 -9.65
N ALA A 57 0.41 -11.64 -9.03
CA ALA A 57 1.49 -12.38 -9.68
C ALA A 57 1.96 -11.71 -10.99
N VAL A 58 2.11 -10.39 -10.96
CA VAL A 58 2.45 -9.57 -12.14
C VAL A 58 3.81 -9.95 -12.76
N TYR A 59 4.77 -10.39 -11.94
CA TYR A 59 6.07 -10.92 -12.34
C TYR A 59 6.01 -12.33 -12.95
N ASP A 60 4.87 -13.02 -12.86
CA ASP A 60 4.66 -14.32 -13.52
C ASP A 60 4.11 -14.18 -14.95
N THR A 61 3.85 -12.96 -15.39
CA THR A 61 3.50 -12.66 -16.78
C THR A 61 4.67 -13.03 -17.70
N ASP A 62 4.46 -13.88 -18.71
CA ASP A 62 5.47 -14.19 -19.73
C ASP A 62 4.85 -14.15 -21.13
N PHE A 63 5.35 -13.24 -21.97
CA PHE A 63 4.92 -13.08 -23.36
C PHE A 63 5.79 -13.89 -24.34
N GLY A 64 6.59 -14.84 -23.86
CA GLY A 64 7.60 -15.57 -24.62
C GLY A 64 8.97 -14.89 -24.62
N LEU A 65 9.16 -13.86 -23.79
CA LEU A 65 10.41 -13.11 -23.62
C LEU A 65 11.05 -13.34 -22.25
N GLY A 66 10.46 -14.23 -21.44
CA GLY A 66 10.80 -14.42 -20.05
C GLY A 66 10.08 -13.45 -19.13
N ARG A 67 10.23 -13.68 -17.83
CA ARG A 67 9.58 -12.90 -16.76
C ARG A 67 10.06 -11.44 -16.73
N PRO A 68 9.18 -10.48 -16.37
CA PRO A 68 9.54 -9.08 -16.19
C PRO A 68 10.72 -8.90 -15.24
N ARG A 69 11.65 -8.02 -15.63
CA ARG A 69 12.75 -7.63 -14.74
C ARG A 69 12.28 -6.66 -13.65
N LYS A 70 11.25 -5.87 -13.93
CA LYS A 70 10.68 -4.85 -13.03
C LYS A 70 9.25 -4.54 -13.47
N VAL A 71 8.36 -4.36 -12.51
CA VAL A 71 6.99 -3.86 -12.72
C VAL A 71 6.83 -2.54 -11.97
N GLU A 72 6.19 -1.55 -12.59
CA GLU A 72 5.92 -0.24 -12.00
C GLU A 72 4.45 0.13 -12.25
N LEU A 73 3.73 0.51 -11.20
CA LEU A 73 2.36 1.02 -11.32
C LEU A 73 2.39 2.53 -11.42
N LEU A 74 2.56 3.06 -12.63
CA LEU A 74 2.84 4.49 -12.84
C LEU A 74 1.71 5.41 -12.36
N SER A 75 0.45 4.96 -12.39
CA SER A 75 -0.71 5.76 -12.01
C SER A 75 -0.75 6.23 -10.56
N ILE A 76 0.11 5.67 -9.69
CA ILE A 76 0.22 6.12 -8.30
C ILE A 76 0.75 7.57 -8.21
N ASP A 77 1.46 8.06 -9.22
CA ASP A 77 1.91 9.45 -9.28
C ASP A 77 0.75 10.47 -9.37
N LYS A 78 -0.39 10.05 -9.93
CA LYS A 78 -1.61 10.88 -10.08
C LYS A 78 -2.58 10.74 -8.92
N THR A 79 -2.33 9.81 -8.00
CA THR A 79 -3.21 9.56 -6.85
C THR A 79 -2.42 9.75 -5.55
N PRO A 80 -2.40 10.99 -5.00
CA PRO A 80 -1.66 11.28 -3.77
C PRO A 80 -2.05 10.33 -2.64
N GLY A 81 -1.05 9.80 -1.93
CA GLY A 81 -1.27 8.84 -0.84
C GLY A 81 -1.42 7.37 -1.27
N THR A 82 -1.33 7.07 -2.57
CA THR A 82 -1.34 5.69 -3.07
C THR A 82 0.06 5.10 -3.06
N VAL A 83 0.21 3.91 -2.48
CA VAL A 83 1.39 3.05 -2.63
C VAL A 83 1.04 1.86 -3.51
N SER A 84 1.98 1.39 -4.34
CA SER A 84 1.78 0.14 -5.07
C SER A 84 2.26 -1.04 -4.24
N MET A 85 1.63 -2.20 -4.45
CA MET A 85 1.98 -3.45 -3.78
C MET A 85 1.90 -4.62 -4.76
N ALA A 86 2.98 -5.39 -4.84
CA ALA A 86 3.10 -6.58 -5.67
C ALA A 86 3.90 -7.67 -4.94
N GLU A 87 3.91 -8.88 -5.49
CA GLU A 87 4.78 -9.94 -5.01
C GLU A 87 6.26 -9.59 -5.18
N GLY A 88 7.10 -10.11 -4.29
CA GLY A 88 8.53 -9.97 -4.37
C GLY A 88 9.08 -10.59 -5.64
N ARG A 89 9.88 -9.82 -6.37
CA ARG A 89 10.47 -10.20 -7.66
C ARG A 89 11.24 -11.53 -7.62
N ASP A 90 11.88 -11.85 -6.51
CA ASP A 90 12.74 -13.03 -6.34
C ASP A 90 11.95 -14.32 -6.02
N GLY A 91 10.66 -14.23 -5.76
CA GLY A 91 9.83 -15.38 -5.39
C GLY A 91 10.14 -15.95 -4.00
N HIS A 92 10.87 -15.22 -3.14
CA HIS A 92 11.21 -15.66 -1.79
C HIS A 92 10.14 -15.29 -0.75
N GLY A 93 8.90 -15.09 -1.18
CA GLY A 93 7.78 -14.71 -0.31
C GLY A 93 7.81 -13.26 0.17
N GLY A 94 8.68 -12.43 -0.42
CA GLY A 94 8.72 -10.99 -0.15
C GLY A 94 7.55 -10.23 -0.78
N VAL A 95 7.46 -8.94 -0.45
CA VAL A 95 6.53 -7.98 -1.05
C VAL A 95 7.33 -6.83 -1.62
N GLU A 96 6.98 -6.39 -2.83
CA GLU A 96 7.51 -5.17 -3.43
C GLU A 96 6.53 -4.02 -3.20
N ILE A 97 7.03 -2.90 -2.65
CA ILE A 97 6.25 -1.69 -2.37
C ILE A 97 6.80 -0.56 -3.23
N GLY A 98 5.95 0.03 -4.08
CA GLY A 98 6.31 1.22 -4.86
C GLY A 98 5.72 2.49 -4.25
N VAL A 99 6.52 3.55 -4.21
CA VAL A 99 6.18 4.83 -3.59
C VAL A 99 6.60 5.95 -4.54
N ALA A 100 5.71 6.91 -4.78
CA ALA A 100 5.98 8.10 -5.56
C ALA A 100 5.74 9.35 -4.71
N LEU A 101 6.82 10.05 -4.37
CA LEU A 101 6.80 11.26 -3.52
C LEU A 101 7.76 12.31 -4.08
N PRO A 102 7.56 13.60 -3.78
CA PRO A 102 8.57 14.63 -3.98
C PRO A 102 9.91 14.23 -3.33
N GLU A 103 11.02 14.66 -3.93
CA GLU A 103 12.37 14.22 -3.52
C GLU A 103 12.65 14.41 -2.03
N ALA A 104 12.28 15.56 -1.46
CA ALA A 104 12.48 15.84 -0.03
C ALA A 104 11.66 14.91 0.88
N GLU A 105 10.46 14.52 0.46
CA GLU A 105 9.60 13.59 1.20
C GLU A 105 10.08 12.15 1.06
N MET A 106 10.57 11.76 -0.12
CA MET A 106 11.17 10.45 -0.36
C MET A 106 12.42 10.23 0.50
N ALA A 107 13.25 11.25 0.68
CA ALA A 107 14.42 11.18 1.57
C ALA A 107 14.01 10.92 3.03
N GLN A 108 12.93 11.56 3.50
CA GLN A 108 12.40 11.32 4.83
C GLN A 108 11.78 9.92 4.95
N PHE A 109 10.95 9.53 3.99
CA PHE A 109 10.31 8.22 3.94
C PHE A 109 11.33 7.09 3.98
N SER A 110 12.34 7.14 3.10
CA SER A 110 13.38 6.10 3.01
C SER A 110 14.18 5.98 4.30
N SER A 111 14.50 7.09 4.95
CA SER A 111 15.17 7.10 6.26
C SER A 111 14.31 6.43 7.33
N CYS A 112 13.03 6.81 7.46
CA CYS A 112 12.10 6.23 8.42
C CYS A 112 11.86 4.73 8.17
N PHE A 113 11.63 4.34 6.91
CA PHE A 113 11.38 2.95 6.53
C PHE A 113 12.58 2.06 6.85
N ALA A 114 13.80 2.50 6.48
CA ALA A 114 15.02 1.76 6.77
C ALA A 114 15.32 1.69 8.28
N ALA A 115 15.02 2.74 9.03
CA ALA A 115 15.16 2.73 10.49
C ALA A 115 14.19 1.74 11.15
N GLY A 116 12.93 1.70 10.71
CA GLY A 116 11.93 0.75 11.20
C GLY A 116 12.28 -0.70 10.90
N LEU A 117 12.75 -1.00 9.68
CA LEU A 117 13.17 -2.37 9.33
C LEU A 117 14.32 -2.89 10.20
N LYS A 118 15.24 -2.03 10.64
CA LYS A 118 16.36 -2.43 11.50
C LYS A 118 15.94 -2.74 12.94
N GLN A 119 14.71 -2.43 13.31
CA GLN A 119 14.16 -2.71 14.64
C GLN A 119 13.36 -4.03 14.67
N LEU A 120 13.18 -4.68 13.51
CA LEU A 120 12.63 -6.04 13.38
C LEU A 120 13.75 -7.08 13.60
#